data_AF-A0A6V7LC89-F1
#
_entry.id   AF-A0A6V7LC89-F1
#
_cell.length_a   1.000
_cell.length_b   1.000
_cell.length_c   1.000
_cell.angle_alpha   90.00
_cell.angle_beta   90.00
_cell.angle_gamma   90.00
#
_symmetry.space_group_name_H-M   'P 1'
#
loop_
_entity.id
_entity.type
_entity.pdbx_description
1 polymer ?
#
loop_
_entity_poly.entity_id
_entity_poly.type
_entity_poly.pdbx_seq_one_letter_code
_entity_poly.pdbx_strand_id
1 'polypeptide(L)'
;FLSTTNRVRNWCYSDPWKKGSPAYNDIQAVRRLHVIVRNKLSKLSLSELDKLATIETPMAERAELLLEDFRAACPAPKLGQCPHLDPELRERRPIGLNQGEMGFTQFGFIGLPLLFPESFGIHYATEEDFEAFCHLWRGLGYLLGIAD
;
A
#
# COMPACT_ATOMS: atom_id res chain seq x y z
N PHE A 1 -4.40 11.25 -0.09
CA PHE A 1 -5.46 10.37 -0.62
C PHE A 1 -5.90 10.79 -2.02
N LEU A 2 -6.54 11.96 -2.21
CA LEU A 2 -7.01 12.40 -3.55
C LEU A 2 -5.93 12.41 -4.65
N SER A 3 -4.70 12.81 -4.33
CA SER A 3 -3.59 12.81 -5.29
C SER A 3 -3.26 11.41 -5.81
N THR A 4 -3.34 10.39 -4.96
CA THR A 4 -3.13 8.99 -5.35
C THR A 4 -4.23 8.54 -6.31
N THR A 5 -5.49 8.81 -5.97
CA THR A 5 -6.65 8.45 -6.82
C THR A 5 -6.54 9.07 -8.22
N ASN A 6 -6.15 10.35 -8.30
CA ASN A 6 -5.97 11.04 -9.58
C ASN A 6 -4.86 10.39 -10.43
N ARG A 7 -3.75 9.98 -9.82
CA ARG A 7 -2.65 9.32 -10.53
C ARG A 7 -3.05 7.93 -11.02
N VAL A 8 -3.66 7.11 -10.16
CA VAL A 8 -4.13 5.77 -10.53
C VAL A 8 -5.14 5.87 -11.68
N ARG A 9 -6.07 6.84 -11.62
CA ARG A 9 -6.97 7.13 -12.74
C ARG A 9 -6.19 7.39 -14.03
N ASN A 10 -5.20 8.28 -14.01
CA ASN A 10 -4.40 8.56 -15.20
C ASN A 10 -3.69 7.31 -15.75
N TRP A 11 -3.21 6.41 -14.89
CA TRP A 11 -2.57 5.15 -15.29
C TRP A 11 -3.51 4.23 -16.06
N CYS A 12 -4.81 4.27 -15.77
CA CYS A 12 -5.82 3.49 -16.50
C CYS A 12 -6.28 4.16 -17.80
N TYR A 13 -6.30 5.50 -17.86
CA TYR A 13 -6.89 6.24 -18.97
C TYR A 13 -5.87 6.88 -19.94
N SER A 14 -4.57 6.74 -19.69
CA SER A 14 -3.52 7.19 -20.59
C SER A 14 -2.36 6.22 -20.62
N ASP A 15 -1.66 6.15 -21.75
CA ASP A 15 -0.60 5.18 -21.99
C ASP A 15 0.62 5.42 -21.06
N PRO A 16 0.91 4.53 -20.09
CA PRO A 16 2.01 4.71 -19.15
C PRO A 16 3.39 4.45 -19.76
N TRP A 17 3.47 3.84 -20.95
CA TRP A 17 4.72 3.58 -21.67
C TRP A 17 5.08 4.71 -22.64
N LYS A 18 4.10 5.53 -23.03
CA LYS A 18 4.35 6.71 -23.88
C LYS A 18 4.95 7.87 -23.09
N LYS A 19 6.23 8.15 -23.32
CA LYS A 19 6.94 9.29 -22.72
C LYS A 19 6.15 10.59 -22.91
N GLY A 20 5.96 11.32 -21.81
CA GLY A 20 5.25 12.59 -21.78
C GLY A 20 3.72 12.49 -21.63
N SER A 21 3.14 11.29 -21.68
CA SER A 21 1.73 11.11 -21.31
C SER A 21 1.49 11.45 -19.84
N PRO A 22 0.22 11.75 -19.45
CA PRO A 22 -0.13 11.95 -18.05
C PRO A 22 0.29 10.77 -17.15
N ALA A 23 -0.03 9.52 -17.55
CA ALA A 23 0.35 8.33 -16.81
C ALA A 23 1.86 8.17 -16.67
N TYR A 24 2.61 8.34 -17.76
CA TYR A 24 4.06 8.22 -17.73
C TYR A 24 4.66 9.22 -16.73
N ASN A 25 4.23 10.49 -16.80
CA ASN A 25 4.74 11.54 -15.91
C ASN A 25 4.41 11.24 -14.44
N ASP A 26 3.19 10.77 -14.17
CA ASP A 26 2.75 10.38 -12.83
C ASP A 26 3.55 9.20 -12.27
N ILE A 27 3.74 8.14 -13.07
CA ILE A 27 4.56 6.97 -12.71
C ILE A 27 5.98 7.38 -12.39
N GLN A 28 6.61 8.20 -13.23
CA GLN A 28 7.97 8.67 -13.00
C GLN A 28 8.06 9.52 -11.72
N ALA A 29 7.06 10.35 -11.43
CA ALA A 29 7.00 11.12 -10.19
C ALA A 29 6.84 10.21 -8.97
N VAL A 30 5.97 9.20 -9.03
CA VAL A 30 5.75 8.25 -7.94
C VAL A 30 6.97 7.37 -7.72
N ARG A 31 7.60 6.84 -8.76
CA ARG A 31 8.84 6.06 -8.64
C ARG A 31 9.94 6.86 -7.95
N ARG A 32 10.14 8.13 -8.32
CA ARG A 32 11.09 9.01 -7.64
C ARG A 32 10.73 9.20 -6.16
N LEU A 33 9.46 9.40 -5.84
CA LEU A 33 9.00 9.50 -4.46
C LEU A 33 9.29 8.21 -3.67
N HIS A 34 8.99 7.03 -4.23
CA HIS A 34 9.30 5.75 -3.61
C HIS A 34 10.79 5.61 -3.32
N VAL A 35 11.67 5.97 -4.26
CA VAL A 35 13.12 5.94 -4.07
C VAL A 35 13.58 6.90 -2.97
N ILE A 36 13.07 8.13 -2.97
CA ILE A 36 13.40 9.14 -1.95
C ILE A 36 12.98 8.65 -0.56
N VAL A 37 11.74 8.15 -0.43
CA VAL A 37 11.21 7.64 0.84
C VAL A 37 12.00 6.42 1.29
N ARG A 38 12.23 5.44 0.40
CA ARG A 38 13.06 4.25 0.70
C ARG A 38 14.43 4.65 1.25
N ASN A 39 15.13 5.54 0.55
CA ASN A 39 16.48 5.99 0.93
C ASN A 39 16.49 6.82 2.23
N LYS A 40 15.40 7.51 2.53
CA LYS A 40 15.25 8.25 3.79
C LYS A 40 15.03 7.27 4.94
N LEU A 41 14.10 6.34 4.78
CA LEU A 41 13.72 5.38 5.83
C LEU A 41 14.85 4.39 6.13
N SER A 42 15.61 3.95 5.12
CA SER A 42 16.73 3.00 5.31
C SER A 42 17.89 3.55 6.15
N LYS A 43 17.92 4.87 6.42
CA LYS A 43 18.93 5.53 7.23
C LYS A 43 18.50 5.74 8.68
N LEU A 44 17.26 5.40 9.03
CA LEU A 44 16.70 5.59 10.36
C LEU A 44 16.84 4.32 11.18
N SER A 45 17.11 4.49 12.48
CA SER A 45 16.90 3.45 13.48
C SER A 45 15.40 3.25 13.76
N LEU A 46 15.05 2.10 14.35
CA LEU A 46 13.66 1.79 14.73
C LEU A 46 13.08 2.82 15.71
N SER A 47 13.88 3.34 16.63
CA SER A 47 13.44 4.35 17.61
C SER A 47 13.17 5.70 16.96
N GLU A 48 14.01 6.12 16.01
CA GLU A 48 13.78 7.33 15.22
C GLU A 48 12.54 7.20 14.34
N LEU A 49 12.34 6.04 13.72
CA LEU A 49 11.16 5.75 12.92
C LEU A 49 9.89 5.80 13.78
N ASP A 50 9.88 5.16 14.94
CA ASP A 50 8.72 5.15 15.84
C ASP A 50 8.36 6.56 16.30
N LYS A 51 9.37 7.39 16.60
CA LYS A 51 9.18 8.80 16.94
C LYS A 51 8.55 9.58 15.79
N LEU A 52 9.01 9.38 14.55
CA LEU A 52 8.44 10.05 13.37
C LEU A 52 7.05 9.55 12.97
N ALA A 53 6.76 8.27 13.21
CA ALA A 53 5.48 7.66 12.93
C ALA A 53 4.42 7.96 14.00
N THR A 54 4.83 8.46 15.18
CA THR A 54 3.92 8.83 16.26
C THR A 54 3.08 10.05 15.84
N ILE A 55 1.76 9.86 15.82
CA ILE A 55 0.81 10.95 15.62
C ILE A 55 0.59 11.60 16.98
N GLU A 56 1.09 12.82 17.17
CA GLU A 56 1.01 13.53 18.47
C GLU A 56 -0.44 13.79 18.92
N THR A 57 -1.35 13.99 17.98
CA THR A 57 -2.78 14.20 18.23
C THR A 57 -3.61 13.37 17.24
N PRO A 58 -3.76 12.05 17.46
CA PRO A 58 -4.61 11.22 16.61
C PRO A 58 -6.03 11.77 16.72
N MET A 59 -6.66 12.15 15.60
CA MET A 59 -7.99 12.80 15.51
C MET A 59 -8.83 12.64 16.79
N ALA A 60 -8.67 13.59 17.72
CA ALA A 60 -8.81 13.33 19.16
C ALA A 60 -10.27 13.16 19.62
N GLU A 61 -11.25 13.52 18.79
CA GLU A 61 -12.65 13.58 19.22
C GLU A 61 -13.27 12.19 19.41
N ARG A 62 -12.73 11.15 18.77
CA ARG A 62 -13.26 9.77 18.88
C ARG A 62 -12.18 8.71 19.14
N ALA A 63 -10.95 9.12 19.42
CA ALA A 63 -9.87 8.17 19.66
C ALA A 63 -10.18 7.27 20.86
N GLU A 64 -10.72 7.82 21.95
CA GLU A 64 -11.10 7.06 23.15
C GLU A 64 -12.24 6.08 22.85
N LEU A 65 -13.31 6.54 22.18
CA LEU A 65 -14.44 5.68 21.78
C LEU A 65 -13.97 4.52 20.89
N LEU A 66 -13.13 4.80 19.88
CA LEU A 66 -12.57 3.76 19.03
C LEU A 66 -11.70 2.78 19.82
N LEU A 67 -10.90 3.27 20.77
CA LEU A 67 -10.08 2.41 21.63
C LEU A 67 -10.94 1.53 22.54
N GLU A 68 -12.04 2.04 23.06
CA GLU A 68 -13.02 1.26 23.83
C GLU A 68 -13.65 0.16 22.96
N ASP A 69 -14.13 0.51 21.76
CA ASP A 69 -14.69 -0.46 20.81
C ASP A 69 -13.67 -1.55 20.44
N PHE A 70 -12.42 -1.18 20.17
CA PHE A 70 -11.36 -2.15 19.86
C PHE A 70 -11.05 -3.06 21.05
N ARG A 71 -11.01 -2.53 22.27
CA ARG A 71 -10.81 -3.34 23.49
C ARG A 71 -11.98 -4.28 23.76
N ALA A 72 -13.21 -3.84 23.46
CA ALA A 72 -14.41 -4.64 23.64
C ALA A 72 -14.53 -5.76 22.59
N ALA A 73 -14.17 -5.47 21.34
CA ALA A 73 -14.19 -6.45 20.25
C ALA A 73 -13.04 -7.46 20.32
N CYS A 74 -11.89 -7.06 20.87
CA CYS A 74 -10.70 -7.89 20.99
C CYS A 74 -10.20 -7.89 22.45
N PRO A 75 -10.64 -8.86 23.30
CA PRO A 75 -10.01 -9.06 24.60
C PRO A 75 -8.55 -9.38 24.35
N ALA A 76 -7.65 -8.64 25.02
CA ALA A 76 -6.23 -8.53 24.69
C ALA A 76 -5.61 -9.83 24.10
N PRO A 77 -4.83 -9.70 23.01
CA PRO A 77 -4.33 -10.86 22.27
C PRO A 77 -3.48 -11.75 23.18
N LYS A 78 -3.79 -13.04 23.21
CA LYS A 78 -2.88 -14.05 23.76
C LYS A 78 -1.54 -13.93 23.03
N LEU A 79 -0.43 -14.26 23.70
CA LEU A 79 0.88 -14.32 23.08
C LEU A 79 0.80 -15.11 21.76
N GLY A 80 1.20 -14.50 20.64
CA GLY A 80 1.09 -15.07 19.29
C GLY A 80 -0.16 -14.69 18.47
N GLN A 81 -1.19 -14.06 19.05
CA GLN A 81 -2.37 -13.59 18.30
C GLN A 81 -2.17 -12.21 17.65
N CYS A 82 -1.29 -11.38 18.21
CA CYS A 82 -0.87 -10.12 17.61
C CYS A 82 0.63 -10.15 17.32
N PRO A 83 1.03 -10.46 16.08
CA PRO A 83 2.44 -10.47 15.67
C PRO A 83 3.17 -9.15 15.96
N HIS A 84 2.46 -8.02 15.99
CA HIS A 84 3.02 -6.69 16.26
C HIS A 84 3.36 -6.42 17.74
N LEU A 85 2.82 -7.22 18.66
CA LEU A 85 3.12 -7.13 20.10
C LEU A 85 4.20 -8.12 20.54
N ASP A 86 4.58 -9.05 19.67
CA ASP A 86 5.70 -9.95 19.89
C ASP A 86 7.02 -9.14 19.87
N PRO A 87 7.80 -9.12 20.96
CA PRO A 87 9.03 -8.34 21.04
C PRO A 87 10.07 -8.74 19.98
N GLU A 88 10.21 -10.04 19.69
CA GLU A 88 11.19 -10.52 18.71
C GLU A 88 10.81 -10.09 17.28
N LEU A 89 9.52 -10.19 16.94
CA LEU A 89 9.03 -9.73 15.63
C LEU A 89 9.09 -8.21 15.51
N ARG A 90 8.82 -7.49 16.61
CA ARG A 90 8.87 -6.03 16.62
C ARG A 90 10.29 -5.49 16.42
N GLU A 91 11.30 -6.14 17.01
CA GLU A 91 12.71 -5.77 16.83
C GLU A 91 13.24 -6.13 15.44
N ARG A 92 12.69 -7.17 14.81
CA ARG A 92 13.08 -7.63 13.47
C ARG A 92 12.22 -7.07 12.34
N ARG A 93 11.28 -6.16 12.64
CA ARG A 93 10.38 -5.60 11.62
C ARG A 93 11.18 -4.91 10.52
N PRO A 94 10.78 -5.06 9.24
CA PRO A 94 11.47 -4.41 8.14
C PRO A 94 11.43 -2.89 8.28
N ILE A 95 12.54 -2.24 7.93
CA ILE A 95 12.67 -0.78 7.93
C ILE A 95 12.59 -0.27 6.49
N GLY A 96 11.61 0.58 6.25
CA GLY A 96 11.47 1.32 5.00
C GLY A 96 10.89 0.53 3.85
N LEU A 97 10.56 1.26 2.78
CA LEU A 97 9.77 0.82 1.63
C LEU A 97 10.47 -0.30 0.82
N ASN A 98 10.22 -1.55 1.17
CA ASN A 98 10.83 -2.72 0.52
C ASN A 98 9.94 -3.34 -0.58
N GLN A 99 10.44 -4.36 -1.29
CA GLN A 99 9.71 -5.00 -2.39
C GLN A 99 8.42 -5.68 -1.94
N GLY A 100 8.43 -6.31 -0.75
CA GLY A 100 7.23 -6.92 -0.17
C GLY A 100 6.14 -5.88 0.11
N GLU A 101 6.49 -4.76 0.73
CA GLU A 101 5.54 -3.66 0.99
C GLU A 101 4.98 -3.05 -0.30
N MET A 102 5.82 -2.89 -1.34
CA MET A 102 5.38 -2.43 -2.65
C MET A 102 4.38 -3.41 -3.28
N GLY A 103 4.65 -4.72 -3.21
CA GLY A 103 3.76 -5.77 -3.68
C GLY A 103 2.44 -5.84 -2.91
N PHE A 104 2.48 -5.79 -1.58
CA PHE A 104 1.28 -5.76 -0.74
C PHE A 104 0.41 -4.52 -1.04
N THR A 105 1.04 -3.36 -1.25
CA THR A 105 0.31 -2.14 -1.60
C THR A 105 -0.37 -2.30 -2.97
N GLN A 106 0.32 -2.87 -3.96
CA GLN A 106 -0.27 -3.15 -5.28
C GLN A 106 -1.43 -4.15 -5.17
N PHE A 107 -1.28 -5.21 -4.36
CA PHE A 107 -2.38 -6.12 -4.05
C PHE A 107 -3.58 -5.39 -3.45
N GLY A 108 -3.37 -4.38 -2.61
CA GLY A 108 -4.46 -3.54 -2.09
C GLY A 108 -5.28 -2.83 -3.17
N PHE A 109 -4.68 -2.52 -4.33
CA PHE A 109 -5.40 -1.90 -5.46
C PHE A 109 -6.14 -2.92 -6.33
N ILE A 110 -5.62 -4.13 -6.49
CA ILE A 110 -6.09 -5.06 -7.53
C ILE A 110 -6.52 -6.44 -7.04
N GLY A 111 -6.00 -6.88 -5.89
CA GLY A 111 -6.23 -8.22 -5.37
C GLY A 111 -7.68 -8.44 -4.98
N LEU A 112 -8.31 -7.48 -4.29
CA LEU A 112 -9.72 -7.63 -3.88
C LEU A 112 -10.69 -7.62 -5.08
N PRO A 113 -10.57 -6.72 -6.08
CA PRO A 113 -11.34 -6.82 -7.31
C PRO A 113 -11.15 -8.14 -8.07
N LEU A 114 -9.96 -8.76 -8.02
CA LEU A 114 -9.69 -10.05 -8.65
C LEU A 114 -10.29 -11.23 -7.89
N LEU A 115 -10.20 -11.22 -6.57
CA LEU A 115 -10.68 -12.32 -5.72
C LEU A 115 -12.20 -12.29 -5.52
N PHE A 116 -12.80 -11.09 -5.53
CA PHE A 116 -14.22 -10.89 -5.25
C PHE A 116 -14.88 -9.95 -6.27
N PRO A 117 -14.78 -10.23 -7.59
CA PRO A 117 -15.15 -9.29 -8.64
C PRO A 117 -16.60 -8.79 -8.53
N GLU A 118 -17.55 -9.65 -8.17
CA GLU A 118 -18.96 -9.27 -8.01
C GLU A 118 -19.18 -8.26 -6.88
N SER A 119 -18.40 -8.34 -5.79
CA SER A 119 -18.47 -7.36 -4.69
C SER A 119 -17.97 -5.97 -5.11
N PHE A 120 -17.23 -5.90 -6.21
CA PHE A 120 -16.75 -4.67 -6.84
C PHE A 120 -17.55 -4.32 -8.12
N GLY A 121 -18.68 -4.98 -8.38
CA GLY A 121 -19.57 -4.71 -9.52
C GLY A 121 -19.07 -5.23 -10.87
N ILE A 122 -18.08 -6.12 -10.87
CA ILE A 122 -17.50 -6.74 -12.07
C ILE A 122 -18.22 -8.07 -12.30
N HIS A 123 -19.29 -8.07 -13.11
CA HIS A 123 -20.14 -9.26 -13.31
C HIS A 123 -19.90 -10.01 -14.62
N TYR A 124 -19.31 -9.35 -15.63
CA TYR A 124 -19.23 -9.89 -17.00
C TYR A 124 -17.81 -9.87 -17.56
N ALA A 125 -16.79 -9.76 -16.70
CA ALA A 125 -15.41 -9.86 -17.12
C ALA A 125 -15.09 -11.30 -17.52
N THR A 126 -14.47 -11.46 -18.68
CA THR A 126 -13.96 -12.74 -19.16
C THR A 126 -12.63 -13.08 -18.49
N GLU A 127 -12.17 -14.32 -18.64
CA GLU A 127 -10.83 -14.72 -18.21
C GLU A 127 -9.74 -13.87 -18.89
N GLU A 128 -9.90 -13.59 -20.19
CA GLU A 128 -8.99 -12.72 -20.95
C GLU A 128 -8.96 -11.29 -20.39
N ASP A 129 -10.09 -10.74 -19.96
CA ASP A 129 -10.13 -9.42 -19.32
C ASP A 129 -9.32 -9.41 -18.00
N PHE A 130 -9.43 -10.47 -17.20
CA PHE A 130 -8.65 -10.60 -15.97
C PHE A 130 -7.16 -10.80 -16.22
N GLU A 131 -6.79 -11.60 -17.23
CA GLU A 131 -5.40 -11.76 -17.65
C GLU A 131 -4.81 -10.44 -18.14
N ALA A 132 -5.53 -9.71 -18.99
CA ALA A 132 -5.13 -8.39 -19.48
C ALA A 132 -4.99 -7.37 -18.33
N PHE A 133 -5.92 -7.38 -17.38
CA PHE A 133 -5.85 -6.55 -16.19
C PHE A 133 -4.64 -6.88 -15.32
N CYS A 134 -4.38 -8.17 -15.07
CA CYS A 134 -3.19 -8.61 -14.33
C CYS A 134 -1.90 -8.21 -15.06
N HIS A 135 -1.87 -8.36 -16.39
CA HIS A 135 -0.71 -7.99 -17.21
C HIS A 135 -0.42 -6.49 -17.16
N LEU A 136 -1.47 -5.66 -17.27
CA LEU A 136 -1.38 -4.21 -17.10
C LEU A 136 -0.73 -3.87 -15.74
N TRP A 137 -1.24 -4.45 -14.65
CA TRP A 137 -0.77 -4.13 -13.31
C TRP A 137 0.62 -4.71 -12.99
N ARG A 138 0.99 -5.84 -13.57
CA ARG A 138 2.38 -6.32 -13.58
C ARG A 138 3.30 -5.27 -14.20
N GLY A 139 2.96 -4.79 -15.39
CA GLY A 139 3.72 -3.76 -16.08
C GLY A 139 3.80 -2.43 -15.31
N LEU A 140 2.68 -1.99 -14.72
CA LEU A 140 2.66 -0.82 -13.83
C LEU A 140 3.54 -1.02 -12.60
N GLY A 141 3.52 -2.21 -12.00
CA GLY A 141 4.37 -2.56 -10.85
C GLY A 141 5.85 -2.43 -11.19
N TYR A 142 6.26 -3.01 -12.32
CA TYR A 142 7.62 -2.89 -12.85
C TYR A 142 8.03 -1.42 -13.04
N LEU A 143 7.17 -0.62 -13.68
CA LEU A 143 7.42 0.80 -13.89
C LEU A 143 7.54 1.58 -12.57
N LEU A 144 6.79 1.19 -11.54
CA LEU A 144 6.86 1.77 -10.18
C LEU A 144 8.08 1.30 -9.38
N GLY A 145 8.80 0.28 -9.84
CA GLY A 145 10.05 -0.22 -9.25
C GLY A 145 9.90 -1.51 -8.44
N ILE A 146 8.82 -2.25 -8.68
CA ILE A 146 8.68 -3.65 -8.24
C ILE A 146 9.56 -4.52 -9.16
N ALA A 147 10.28 -5.48 -8.58
CA ALA A 147 11.07 -6.45 -9.36
C ALA A 147 10.14 -7.45 -10.07
N ASP A 148 10.56 -7.90 -11.27
CA ASP A 148 9.84 -8.89 -12.08
C ASP A 148 9.92 -10.34 -11.56
#